data_AF-A0A3D0Z4T7-F1
#
_entry.id   AF-A0A3D0Z4T7-F1
#
_cell.length_a   1.000
_cell.length_b   1.000
_cell.length_c   1.000
_cell.angle_alpha   90.00
_cell.angle_beta   90.00
_cell.angle_gamma   90.00
#
_symmetry.space_group_name_H-M   'P 1'
#
loop_
_entity.id
_entity.type
_entity.pdbx_description
1 polymer ?
#
loop_
_entity_poly.entity_id
_entity_poly.type
_entity_poly.pdbx_seq_one_letter_code
_entity_poly.pdbx_strand_id
1 'polypeptide(L)'
;MRSKNTAATPFHAYYTARRLATLTDETMLPAFASSDISVYPYQIAAAQFALRSQHQKGVILCDEGSLGKTYEALIIAAQMWYKGKDR
;
A
#
# COMPACT_ATOMS: atom_id res chain seq x y z
N MET A 1 6.98 -28.98 1.50
CA MET A 1 8.04 -28.08 1.01
C MET A 1 8.19 -26.94 2.01
N ARG A 2 9.29 -26.89 2.78
CA ARG A 2 9.48 -25.92 3.88
C ARG A 2 9.55 -24.50 3.31
N SER A 3 8.64 -23.63 3.74
CA SER A 3 8.77 -22.18 3.58
C SER A 3 10.10 -21.74 4.17
N LYS A 4 10.95 -21.10 3.37
CA LYS A 4 12.16 -20.43 3.86
C LYS A 4 11.70 -19.18 4.62
N ASN A 5 11.40 -19.34 5.90
CA ASN A 5 11.39 -18.21 6.84
C ASN A 5 12.82 -17.65 6.89
N THR A 6 13.11 -16.72 5.99
CA THR A 6 14.27 -15.85 6.09
C THR A 6 13.93 -14.85 7.17
N ALA A 7 14.16 -15.25 8.44
CA ALA A 7 14.02 -14.34 9.57
C ALA A 7 14.88 -13.11 9.28
N ALA A 8 14.22 -11.97 9.05
CA ALA A 8 14.91 -10.71 8.77
C ALA A 8 15.91 -10.46 9.90
N THR A 9 17.18 -10.26 9.56
CA THR A 9 18.19 -9.97 10.58
C THR A 9 17.85 -8.65 11.28
N PRO A 10 18.28 -8.43 12.53
CA PRO A 10 18.03 -7.15 13.23
C PRO A 10 18.45 -5.93 12.40
N PHE A 11 19.50 -6.08 11.59
CA PHE A 11 19.94 -5.08 10.63
C PHE A 11 18.91 -4.79 9.52
N HIS A 12 18.27 -5.81 8.95
CA HIS A 12 17.23 -5.61 7.94
C HIS A 12 15.99 -4.91 8.50
N ALA A 13 15.61 -5.23 9.75
CA ALA A 13 14.53 -4.54 10.45
C ALA A 13 14.89 -3.06 10.67
N TYR A 14 16.10 -2.77 11.16
CA TYR A 14 16.59 -1.41 11.36
C TYR A 14 16.68 -0.62 10.04
N TYR A 15 17.24 -1.22 8.99
CA TYR A 15 17.36 -0.59 7.68
C TYR A 15 15.99 -0.27 7.07
N THR A 16 15.06 -1.23 7.14
CA THR A 16 13.69 -1.04 6.66
C THR A 16 12.99 0.06 7.44
N ALA A 17 13.06 0.03 8.78
CA ALA A 17 12.46 1.07 9.62
C ALA A 17 13.04 2.47 9.31
N ARG A 18 14.35 2.58 9.12
CA ARG A 18 15.02 3.84 8.77
C ARG A 18 14.64 4.33 7.38
N ARG A 19 14.51 3.43 6.40
CA ARG A 19 14.04 3.75 5.05
C ARG A 19 12.58 4.19 5.05
N LEU A 20 11.73 3.58 5.88
CA LEU A 20 10.35 3.98 6.07
C LEU A 20 10.24 5.33 6.78
N ALA A 21 11.09 5.60 7.78
CA ALA A 21 11.11 6.89 8.48
C ALA A 21 11.49 8.07 7.58
N THR A 22 12.26 7.84 6.51
CA THR A 22 12.56 8.87 5.50
C THR A 22 11.43 9.11 4.50
N LEU A 23 10.44 8.20 4.45
CA LEU A 23 9.22 8.37 3.68
C LEU A 23 8.21 9.12 4.57
N THR A 24 8.52 10.37 4.90
CA THR A 24 7.64 11.29 5.67
C THR A 24 6.41 11.74 4.89
N ASP A 25 6.11 11.12 3.75
CA ASP A 25 4.89 11.38 3.00
C ASP A 25 3.73 10.61 3.65
N GLU A 26 2.86 11.38 4.29
CA GLU A 26 1.56 11.06 4.94
C GLU A 26 0.57 10.19 4.12
N THR A 27 0.96 9.59 3.00
CA THR A 27 -0.01 9.33 1.93
C THR A 27 -0.56 7.91 1.84
N MET A 28 0.09 6.86 2.32
CA MET A 28 -0.39 5.48 2.09
C MET A 28 -0.11 4.50 3.25
N LEU A 29 -1.13 4.34 4.10
CA LEU A 29 -1.48 3.22 4.98
C LEU A 29 -0.43 2.60 5.93
N PRO A 30 -0.51 2.98 7.23
CA PRO A 30 -0.03 2.17 8.35
C PRO A 30 -0.58 0.72 8.36
N ALA A 31 -1.75 0.48 7.74
CA ALA A 31 -2.41 -0.83 7.69
C ALA A 31 -1.63 -1.89 6.87
N PHE A 32 -0.82 -1.46 5.91
CA PHE A 32 0.04 -2.37 5.15
C PHE A 32 1.43 -2.54 5.76
N ALA A 33 1.83 -1.64 6.68
CA ALA A 33 3.11 -1.77 7.37
C ALA A 33 3.18 -3.00 8.29
N SER A 34 2.02 -3.53 8.72
CA SER A 34 1.92 -4.68 9.61
C SER A 34 1.54 -6.00 8.93
N SER A 35 1.30 -6.01 7.62
CA SER A 35 0.88 -7.23 6.90
C SER A 35 2.02 -7.81 6.06
N ASP A 36 2.09 -9.14 5.95
CA ASP A 36 3.03 -9.88 5.08
C ASP A 36 2.75 -9.67 3.57
N ILE A 37 1.86 -8.74 3.23
CA ILE A 37 1.45 -8.46 1.86
C ILE A 37 2.44 -7.46 1.26
N SER A 38 3.22 -7.93 0.29
CA SER A 38 4.11 -7.07 -0.48
C SER A 38 3.29 -6.16 -1.39
N VAL A 39 3.30 -4.86 -1.11
CA VAL A 39 2.69 -3.82 -1.95
C VAL A 39 3.74 -3.30 -2.94
N TYR A 40 3.40 -3.26 -4.23
CA TYR A 40 4.32 -2.81 -5.27
C TYR A 40 4.21 -1.30 -5.54
N PRO A 41 5.29 -0.63 -6.00
CA PRO A 41 5.28 0.81 -6.24
C PRO A 41 4.18 1.30 -7.21
N TYR A 42 3.86 0.52 -8.25
CA TYR A 42 2.80 0.88 -9.19
C TYR A 42 1.41 0.86 -8.54
N GLN A 43 1.17 -0.06 -7.59
CA GLN A 43 -0.09 -0.14 -6.86
C GLN A 43 -0.27 1.06 -5.93
N ILE A 44 0.82 1.54 -5.33
CA ILE A 44 0.84 2.76 -4.53
C ILE A 44 0.51 3.96 -5.41
N ALA A 45 1.11 4.05 -6.61
CA ALA A 45 0.83 5.13 -7.55
C ALA A 45 -0.64 5.13 -8.02
N ALA A 46 -1.21 3.95 -8.33
CA ALA A 46 -2.62 3.80 -8.69
C ALA A 46 -3.55 4.26 -7.56
N ALA A 47 -3.24 3.87 -6.33
CA ALA A 47 -4.02 4.28 -5.16
C ALA A 47 -3.89 5.78 -4.85
N GLN A 48 -2.69 6.36 -4.98
CA GLN A 48 -2.50 7.81 -4.87
C GLN A 48 -3.29 8.57 -5.95
N PHE A 49 -3.33 8.06 -7.19
CA PHE A 49 -4.12 8.64 -8.27
C PHE A 49 -5.62 8.67 -7.92
N ALA A 50 -6.15 7.56 -7.42
CA ALA A 50 -7.55 7.44 -7.01
C ALA A 50 -7.91 8.30 -5.78
N LEU A 51 -6.94 8.60 -4.92
CA LEU A 51 -7.15 9.39 -3.70
C LEU A 51 -6.72 10.84 -3.81
N ARG A 52 -6.22 11.27 -4.98
CA ARG A 52 -5.67 12.62 -5.21
C ARG A 52 -6.71 13.72 -5.02
N SER A 53 -8.00 13.44 -5.29
CA SER A 53 -9.06 14.45 -5.19
C SER A 53 -10.33 13.88 -4.60
N GLN A 54 -10.93 14.62 -3.66
CA GLN A 54 -12.22 14.28 -3.06
C GLN A 54 -13.39 14.36 -4.04
N HIS A 55 -13.22 15.07 -5.17
CA HIS A 55 -14.25 15.30 -6.19
C HIS A 55 -14.24 14.30 -7.34
N GLN A 56 -13.30 13.34 -7.36
CA GLN A 56 -13.34 12.25 -8.33
C GLN A 56 -14.56 11.37 -8.06
N LYS A 57 -15.42 11.19 -9.07
CA LYS A 57 -16.60 10.31 -8.99
C LYS A 57 -16.23 8.81 -8.98
N GLY A 58 -15.01 8.48 -9.42
CA GLY A 58 -14.48 7.12 -9.48
C GLY A 58 -13.22 7.06 -10.35
N VAL A 59 -12.51 5.93 -10.28
CA VAL A 59 -11.33 5.63 -11.09
C VAL A 59 -11.51 4.28 -11.78
N ILE A 60 -11.02 4.18 -13.01
CA ILE A 60 -10.96 2.93 -13.75
C ILE A 60 -9.49 2.48 -13.78
N LEU A 61 -9.23 1.28 -13.25
CA LEU A 61 -7.91 0.64 -13.27
C LEU A 61 -7.83 -0.29 -14.49
N CYS A 62 -6.96 0.06 -15.44
CA CYS A 62 -6.83 -0.62 -16.74
C CYS A 62 -5.56 -1.48 -16.84
N ASP A 63 -5.05 -1.98 -15.72
CA ASP A 63 -3.85 -2.82 -15.70
C ASP A 63 -4.10 -4.19 -16.35
N GLU A 64 -3.02 -4.87 -16.76
CA GLU A 64 -3.08 -6.21 -17.36
C GLU A 64 -3.79 -7.22 -16.44
N GLY A 65 -4.36 -8.28 -17.02
CA GLY A 65 -4.89 -9.41 -16.26
C GLY A 65 -3.88 -9.90 -15.23
N SER A 66 -4.33 -10.21 -14.00
CA SER A 66 -3.49 -10.72 -12.92
C SER A 66 -2.44 -9.76 -12.32
N LEU A 67 -2.41 -8.48 -12.70
CA LEU A 67 -1.44 -7.51 -12.15
C LEU A 67 -1.75 -7.00 -10.72
N GLY A 68 -2.90 -7.39 -10.16
CA GLY A 68 -3.26 -7.06 -8.77
C GLY A 68 -4.27 -5.93 -8.60
N LYS A 69 -5.14 -5.65 -9.59
CA LYS A 69 -6.26 -4.67 -9.48
C LYS A 69 -7.11 -4.82 -8.20
N THR A 70 -7.32 -6.05 -7.73
CA THR A 70 -8.02 -6.31 -6.46
C THR A 70 -7.28 -5.75 -5.26
N TYR A 71 -5.95 -5.88 -5.22
CA TYR A 71 -5.11 -5.33 -4.15
C TYR A 71 -5.09 -3.80 -4.21
N GLU A 72 -5.03 -3.22 -5.40
CA GLU A 72 -5.12 -1.76 -5.59
C GLU A 72 -6.44 -1.21 -5.07
N ALA A 73 -7.56 -1.84 -5.41
CA ALA A 73 -8.88 -1.48 -4.87
C ALA A 73 -8.94 -1.60 -3.35
N LEU A 74 -8.34 -2.65 -2.78
CA LEU A 74 -8.27 -2.84 -1.32
C LEU A 74 -7.45 -1.74 -0.64
N ILE A 75 -6.31 -1.35 -1.21
CA ILE A 75 -5.47 -0.23 -0.73
C ILE A 75 -6.28 1.07 -0.75
N ILE A 76 -7.00 1.33 -1.84
CA ILE A 76 -7.84 2.53 -1.96
C ILE A 76 -8.92 2.55 -0.88
N ALA A 77 -9.65 1.44 -0.69
CA ALA A 77 -10.72 1.34 0.30
C ALA A 77 -10.20 1.51 1.74
N ALA A 78 -9.12 0.83 2.10
CA ALA A 78 -8.51 0.95 3.41
C ALA A 78 -8.06 2.39 3.71
N GLN A 79 -7.51 3.08 2.71
CA GLN A 79 -7.07 4.47 2.90
C GLN A 79 -8.24 5.45 2.93
N MET A 80 -9.34 5.18 2.22
CA MET A 80 -10.58 5.97 2.35
C MET A 80 -11.16 5.86 3.77
N TRP A 81 -11.18 4.64 4.33
CA TRP A 81 -11.60 4.40 5.71
C TRP A 81 -10.69 5.11 6.72
N TYR A 82 -9.37 4.99 6.56
CA TYR A 82 -8.40 5.68 7.42
C TYR A 82 -8.56 7.21 7.40
N LYS A 83 -8.86 7.78 6.23
CA LYS A 83 -9.12 9.22 6.07
C LYS A 83 -10.50 9.67 6.55
N GLY A 84 -11.34 8.75 7.06
CA GLY A 84 -12.64 9.07 7.66
C GLY A 84 -13.71 9.49 6.64
N LYS A 85 -13.62 9.04 5.39
CA LYS A 85 -14.56 9.45 4.32
C LYS A 85 -15.99 8.89 4.48
N ASP A 86 -16.19 7.96 5.42
CA ASP A 86 -17.49 7.35 5.80
C ASP A 86 -17.97 7.79 7.21
N ARG A 87 -17.54 8.97 7.69
CA ARG A 87 -18.04 9.59 8.93
C ARG A 87 -18.71 10.93 8.67
#